data_AF-A0A845D8F4-F1
#
_entry.id   AF-A0A845D8F4-F1
#
_cell.length_a   1.000
_cell.length_b   1.000
_cell.length_c   1.000
_cell.angle_alpha   90.00
_cell.angle_beta   90.00
_cell.angle_gamma   90.00
#
_symmetry.space_group_name_H-M   'P 1'
#
loop_
_entity.id
_entity.type
_entity.pdbx_description
1 polymer ?
#
loop_
_entity_poly.entity_id
_entity_poly.type
_entity_poly.pdbx_seq_one_letter_code
_entity_poly.pdbx_strand_id
1 'polypeptide(L)'
;MMTLIWKKIYILSFIFLLSSAGAELDISLKYSGYITPIDLKGPLNHYIDLGLDFKHYRNRKSWFYGAELLSLISLNENSQRHLSIPDLFLGYKWTSVLNGYNLSLVLGRYKQLHDPQTGPNKENPFLLNATGTWSFMDEVWSLGLWQGRTNWDYLQPKSMGLIGSFFTIEKNKWMFTLFLSGLFLPDQGPSIEIEKGKVSSVSRWFVSPQSEFIVFSQKFQAFYWLKKPYLKNVVLNDSVALQFRFGSQEDQWFNLAYAYKPVNQTYFKIDNSFSINKKAIDTNIYYQAFKHSLISMDFGLKNNIFTSVLSVTQESPNQPHVPENWIVPTLPRGLFLSAYFALDLEPYHLPIELLNFNFLYSMFADQKRLPSTGEEHLKLDMNISRFRLYHGFSVSVYSREFQWNNQSVSLGLSYWYSIPEKGGWLSASIQWHIKPHFIIKSGVDIIGQDSGGSNPGSFFDLYKQNDRITLQLVYTIK
;
A
#
# COMPACT_ATOMS: atom_id res chain seq x y z
N MET A 1 -49.04 7.53 -35.26
CA MET A 1 -49.04 7.12 -33.84
C MET A 1 -48.00 6.00 -33.71
N MET A 2 -46.90 6.32 -33.01
CA MET A 2 -45.87 5.44 -32.43
C MET A 2 -45.11 4.44 -33.32
N THR A 3 -43.99 4.94 -33.83
CA THR A 3 -42.64 4.32 -33.80
C THR A 3 -42.44 3.27 -32.71
N LEU A 4 -42.26 1.99 -33.08
CA LEU A 4 -41.42 1.04 -32.30
C LEU A 4 -41.15 -0.32 -33.00
N ILE A 5 -40.70 -0.39 -34.26
CA ILE A 5 -40.20 -1.66 -34.83
C ILE A 5 -38.99 -1.42 -35.73
N TRP A 6 -37.83 -1.13 -35.13
CA TRP A 6 -36.51 -1.29 -35.73
C TRP A 6 -35.48 -1.46 -34.61
N LYS A 7 -35.24 -2.71 -34.19
CA LYS A 7 -34.01 -3.19 -33.49
C LYS A 7 -34.17 -4.65 -33.04
N LYS A 8 -34.24 -5.57 -33.99
CA LYS A 8 -33.96 -7.01 -33.79
C LYS A 8 -33.53 -7.61 -35.12
N ILE A 9 -32.29 -7.36 -35.50
CA ILE A 9 -31.41 -8.11 -36.43
C ILE A 9 -30.09 -7.33 -36.33
N TYR A 10 -29.16 -7.77 -35.46
CA TYR A 10 -27.72 -7.43 -35.53
C TYR A 10 -26.86 -8.21 -34.50
N ILE A 11 -27.40 -9.24 -33.82
CA ILE A 11 -26.65 -10.01 -32.81
C ILE A 11 -26.36 -11.47 -33.24
N LEU A 12 -26.69 -11.86 -34.46
CA LEU A 12 -26.48 -13.24 -34.95
C LEU A 12 -25.50 -13.37 -36.14
N SER A 13 -24.81 -12.30 -36.51
CA SER A 13 -23.84 -12.32 -37.63
C SER A 13 -22.38 -12.11 -37.20
N PHE A 14 -22.07 -12.06 -35.91
CA PHE A 14 -20.69 -11.82 -35.43
C PHE A 14 -20.01 -13.06 -34.83
N ILE A 15 -20.71 -14.19 -34.73
CA ILE A 15 -20.16 -15.45 -34.19
C ILE A 15 -19.45 -16.29 -35.28
N PHE A 16 -19.55 -15.90 -36.56
CA PHE A 16 -18.92 -16.64 -37.67
C PHE A 16 -17.60 -16.04 -38.19
N LEU A 17 -17.08 -14.98 -37.56
CA LEU A 17 -15.86 -14.28 -38.03
C LEU A 17 -14.64 -14.41 -37.10
N LEU A 18 -14.73 -15.21 -36.04
CA LEU A 18 -13.65 -15.42 -35.06
C LEU A 18 -12.95 -16.79 -35.17
N SER A 19 -13.18 -17.55 -36.25
CA SER A 19 -12.47 -18.82 -36.50
C SER A 19 -11.34 -18.72 -37.54
N SER A 20 -10.91 -17.51 -37.95
CA SER A 20 -9.92 -17.33 -39.04
C SER A 20 -8.70 -16.46 -38.70
N ALA A 21 -8.43 -16.16 -37.43
CA ALA A 21 -7.19 -15.51 -37.03
C ALA A 21 -6.31 -16.52 -36.28
N GLY A 22 -5.54 -17.29 -37.04
CA GLY A 22 -4.47 -18.13 -36.52
C GLY A 22 -3.45 -17.27 -35.77
N ALA A 23 -3.43 -17.41 -34.45
CA ALA A 23 -2.35 -16.94 -33.60
C ALA A 23 -1.76 -18.17 -32.90
N GLU A 24 -0.62 -18.65 -33.40
CA GLU A 24 0.24 -19.55 -32.67
C GLU A 24 0.86 -18.77 -31.51
N LEU A 25 0.53 -19.19 -30.29
CA LEU A 25 1.15 -18.69 -29.07
C LEU A 25 2.39 -19.55 -28.81
N ASP A 26 3.55 -19.10 -29.26
CA ASP A 26 4.82 -19.80 -29.07
C ASP A 26 5.39 -19.44 -27.69
N ILE A 27 5.19 -20.33 -26.71
CA ILE A 27 5.78 -20.19 -25.36
C ILE A 27 7.11 -20.94 -25.34
N SER A 28 8.20 -20.19 -25.54
CA SER A 28 9.56 -20.69 -25.36
C SER A 28 9.99 -20.52 -23.89
N LEU A 29 10.01 -21.64 -23.16
CA LEU A 29 10.71 -21.75 -21.87
C LEU A 29 12.13 -22.27 -22.15
N LYS A 30 13.15 -21.44 -21.89
CA LYS A 30 14.55 -21.89 -21.87
C LYS A 30 15.15 -21.74 -20.48
N TYR A 31 15.56 -22.90 -19.96
CA TYR A 31 16.26 -23.13 -18.70
C TYR A 31 17.76 -23.26 -18.94
N SER A 32 18.63 -22.83 -18.01
CA SER A 32 19.94 -23.47 -17.81
C SER A 32 20.60 -23.11 -16.46
N GLY A 33 20.75 -24.12 -15.58
CA GLY A 33 22.02 -24.69 -15.11
C GLY A 33 22.98 -23.91 -14.19
N TYR A 34 23.30 -24.52 -13.03
CA TYR A 34 24.17 -24.10 -11.91
C TYR A 34 25.69 -24.13 -12.15
N ILE A 35 26.47 -23.39 -11.32
CA ILE A 35 27.74 -23.83 -10.67
C ILE A 35 27.82 -23.29 -9.21
N THR A 36 28.17 -24.18 -8.27
CA THR A 36 28.34 -24.16 -6.78
C THR A 36 29.74 -23.71 -6.28
N PRO A 37 30.12 -23.76 -4.96
CA PRO A 37 29.39 -23.54 -3.69
C PRO A 37 30.07 -22.47 -2.77
N ILE A 38 29.31 -21.82 -1.90
CA ILE A 38 29.85 -21.24 -0.65
C ILE A 38 29.14 -21.93 0.50
N ASP A 39 29.92 -22.64 1.31
CA ASP A 39 29.48 -23.36 2.51
C ASP A 39 29.17 -22.34 3.62
N LEU A 40 27.91 -21.92 3.74
CA LEU A 40 27.41 -21.19 4.89
C LEU A 40 26.51 -22.12 5.71
N LYS A 41 27.07 -22.62 6.82
CA LYS A 41 26.33 -23.38 7.84
C LYS A 41 25.34 -22.46 8.56
N GLY A 42 24.11 -22.43 8.06
CA GLY A 42 22.94 -21.84 8.70
C GLY A 42 21.69 -22.02 7.81
N PRO A 43 20.48 -22.15 8.37
CA PRO A 43 19.27 -22.22 7.55
C PRO A 43 19.01 -20.85 6.90
N LEU A 44 19.58 -20.63 5.71
CA LEU A 44 19.22 -19.52 4.83
C LEU A 44 17.88 -19.86 4.17
N ASN A 45 16.80 -19.23 4.63
CA ASN A 45 15.54 -19.23 3.90
C ASN A 45 15.69 -18.30 2.69
N HIS A 46 16.10 -18.86 1.54
CA HIS A 46 16.17 -18.13 0.28
C HIS A 46 14.79 -18.00 -0.34
N TYR A 47 14.36 -16.76 -0.61
CA TYR A 47 13.13 -16.45 -1.33
C TYR A 47 13.49 -15.85 -2.70
N ILE A 48 12.89 -16.36 -3.77
CA ILE A 48 12.96 -15.80 -5.12
C ILE A 48 11.58 -15.21 -5.42
N ASP A 49 11.53 -13.89 -5.63
CA ASP A 49 10.31 -13.17 -6.01
C ASP A 49 10.34 -12.87 -7.51
N LEU A 50 9.36 -13.38 -8.26
CA LEU A 50 9.24 -13.18 -9.71
C LEU A 50 7.96 -12.37 -9.97
N GLY A 51 8.10 -11.05 -10.11
CA GLY A 51 7.01 -10.15 -10.50
C GLY A 51 7.06 -9.81 -11.99
N LEU A 52 5.93 -9.93 -12.70
CA LEU A 52 5.73 -9.37 -14.04
C LEU A 52 4.95 -8.06 -13.91
N ASP A 53 5.52 -6.94 -14.38
CA ASP A 53 4.87 -5.62 -14.36
C ASP A 53 4.46 -5.23 -15.80
N PHE A 54 3.17 -4.96 -16.01
CA PHE A 54 2.63 -4.54 -17.30
C PHE A 54 2.33 -3.04 -17.27
N LYS A 55 3.13 -2.24 -17.97
CA LYS A 55 2.85 -0.81 -18.20
C LYS A 55 2.26 -0.61 -19.60
N HIS A 56 1.09 0.03 -19.68
CA HIS A 56 0.43 0.36 -20.94
C HIS A 56 0.59 1.84 -21.25
N TYR A 57 1.17 2.18 -22.40
CA TYR A 57 1.41 3.58 -22.80
C TYR A 57 0.31 4.05 -23.78
N ARG A 58 -0.29 5.21 -23.48
CA ARG A 58 -1.41 5.78 -24.25
C ARG A 58 -0.89 6.77 -25.30
N ASN A 59 -1.07 6.47 -26.58
CA ASN A 59 -0.65 7.36 -27.66
C ASN A 59 -1.63 8.54 -27.82
N ARG A 60 -1.13 9.78 -27.85
CA ARG A 60 -1.91 11.01 -28.02
C ARG A 60 -2.22 11.22 -29.51
N LYS A 61 -3.44 10.88 -29.93
CA LYS A 61 -4.28 11.58 -30.95
C LYS A 61 -5.29 10.60 -31.55
N SER A 62 -6.43 10.43 -30.89
CA SER A 62 -7.70 10.14 -31.55
C SER A 62 -8.84 10.16 -30.52
N TRP A 63 -9.94 10.78 -30.91
CA TRP A 63 -11.20 10.74 -30.18
C TRP A 63 -11.85 9.40 -30.50
N PHE A 64 -11.62 8.38 -29.67
CA PHE A 64 -12.37 7.12 -29.76
C PHE A 64 -13.06 6.84 -28.43
N TYR A 65 -14.39 6.77 -28.50
CA TYR A 65 -15.22 6.08 -27.51
C TYR A 65 -14.96 4.59 -27.68
N GLY A 66 -14.21 3.99 -26.76
CA GLY A 66 -14.00 2.55 -26.68
C GLY A 66 -14.13 2.11 -25.23
N ALA A 67 -15.21 1.41 -24.92
CA ALA A 67 -15.46 0.76 -23.64
C ALA A 67 -15.60 -0.75 -23.92
N GLU A 68 -14.56 -1.51 -23.63
CA GLU A 68 -14.53 -2.99 -23.56
C GLU A 68 -13.46 -3.34 -22.49
N LEU A 69 -13.58 -4.33 -21.61
CA LEU A 69 -14.53 -5.43 -21.43
C LEU A 69 -14.69 -5.67 -19.92
N LEU A 70 -15.92 -5.85 -19.45
CA LEU A 70 -16.26 -6.30 -18.10
C LEU A 70 -16.04 -7.81 -18.00
N SER A 71 -15.15 -8.27 -17.13
CA SER A 71 -15.26 -9.62 -16.58
C SER A 71 -16.20 -9.58 -15.37
N LEU A 72 -17.41 -10.09 -15.58
CA LEU A 72 -18.38 -10.36 -14.52
C LEU A 72 -17.79 -11.35 -13.52
N ILE A 73 -17.64 -10.93 -12.27
CA ILE A 73 -17.57 -11.84 -11.13
C ILE A 73 -18.97 -12.47 -11.00
N SER A 74 -19.17 -13.63 -11.62
CA SER A 74 -20.30 -14.50 -11.30
C SER A 74 -20.10 -15.05 -9.90
N LEU A 75 -20.77 -14.44 -8.92
CA LEU A 75 -20.81 -14.93 -7.54
C LEU A 75 -21.60 -16.25 -7.50
N ASN A 76 -20.89 -17.37 -7.61
CA ASN A 76 -21.46 -18.67 -7.27
C ASN A 76 -21.28 -18.89 -5.76
N GLU A 77 -22.37 -18.74 -4.99
CA GLU A 77 -22.38 -18.85 -3.52
C GLU A 77 -21.96 -20.23 -2.99
N ASN A 78 -21.81 -21.24 -3.85
CA ASN A 78 -21.59 -22.64 -3.43
C ASN A 78 -20.16 -23.18 -3.56
N SER A 79 -19.16 -22.40 -4.01
CA SER A 79 -17.78 -22.88 -4.06
C SER A 79 -16.93 -22.32 -2.92
N GLN A 80 -16.77 -23.08 -1.83
CA GLN A 80 -15.80 -22.80 -0.75
C GLN A 80 -14.32 -23.03 -1.14
N ARG A 81 -13.96 -22.96 -2.42
CA ARG A 81 -12.55 -23.11 -2.83
C ARG A 81 -11.81 -21.78 -2.65
N HIS A 82 -10.57 -21.89 -2.18
CA HIS A 82 -9.63 -20.82 -1.87
C HIS A 82 -9.71 -19.67 -2.89
N LEU A 83 -10.30 -18.55 -2.48
CA LEU A 83 -10.22 -17.28 -3.20
C LEU A 83 -8.92 -16.59 -2.76
N SER A 84 -7.82 -16.87 -3.44
CA SER A 84 -6.83 -15.84 -3.68
C SER A 84 -7.44 -14.90 -4.71
N ILE A 85 -7.55 -13.61 -4.40
CA ILE A 85 -7.89 -12.61 -5.41
C ILE A 85 -6.65 -12.50 -6.29
N PRO A 86 -6.65 -12.98 -7.55
CA PRO A 86 -5.48 -12.87 -8.40
C PRO A 86 -5.13 -11.39 -8.64
N ASP A 87 -3.85 -11.12 -8.81
CA ASP A 87 -3.19 -9.79 -8.86
C ASP A 87 -3.58 -8.89 -10.05
N LEU A 88 -4.73 -9.12 -10.68
CA LEU A 88 -5.14 -8.46 -11.91
C LEU A 88 -6.23 -7.40 -11.65
N PHE A 89 -5.88 -6.34 -10.94
CA PHE A 89 -6.67 -5.10 -11.00
C PHE A 89 -6.22 -4.26 -12.18
N LEU A 90 -6.84 -4.48 -13.34
CA LEU A 90 -6.77 -3.56 -14.47
C LEU A 90 -7.47 -2.27 -14.09
N GLY A 91 -6.70 -1.20 -13.96
CA GLY A 91 -7.21 0.11 -13.61
C GLY A 91 -7.80 0.85 -14.81
N TYR A 92 -9.08 1.23 -14.74
CA TYR A 92 -9.72 2.04 -15.77
C TYR A 92 -9.97 3.46 -15.25
N LYS A 93 -9.49 4.45 -16.02
CA LYS A 93 -9.77 5.86 -15.78
C LYS A 93 -10.55 6.41 -16.96
N TRP A 94 -11.79 6.79 -16.72
CA TRP A 94 -12.58 7.58 -17.64
C TRP A 94 -12.57 9.04 -17.18
N THR A 95 -12.24 9.97 -18.07
CA THR A 95 -12.26 11.40 -17.78
C THR A 95 -13.04 12.11 -18.88
N SER A 96 -13.99 12.95 -18.48
CA SER A 96 -14.71 13.87 -19.35
C SER A 96 -14.44 15.30 -18.91
N VAL A 97 -14.27 16.19 -19.88
CA VAL A 97 -14.04 17.61 -19.68
C VAL A 97 -15.20 18.38 -20.31
N LEU A 98 -15.93 19.15 -19.51
CA LEU A 98 -17.03 20.00 -19.98
C LEU A 98 -16.83 21.39 -19.40
N ASN A 99 -16.63 22.42 -20.23
CA ASN A 99 -16.51 23.83 -19.80
C ASN A 99 -15.52 24.10 -18.65
N GLY A 100 -14.37 23.41 -18.61
CA GLY A 100 -13.37 23.56 -17.54
C GLY A 100 -13.64 22.72 -16.28
N TYR A 101 -14.71 21.91 -16.28
CA TYR A 101 -14.99 20.94 -15.23
C TYR A 101 -14.45 19.57 -15.66
N ASN A 102 -13.66 18.93 -14.80
CA ASN A 102 -13.13 17.59 -15.01
C ASN A 102 -13.93 16.60 -14.16
N LEU A 103 -14.70 15.73 -14.82
CA LEU A 103 -15.32 14.59 -14.17
C LEU A 103 -14.50 13.34 -14.49
N SER A 104 -14.02 12.64 -13.46
CA SER A 104 -13.30 11.38 -13.63
C SER A 104 -13.92 10.25 -12.83
N LEU A 105 -14.12 9.12 -13.47
CA LEU A 105 -14.43 7.85 -12.82
C LEU A 105 -13.15 7.01 -12.82
N VAL A 106 -12.71 6.59 -11.63
CA VAL A 106 -11.51 5.76 -11.46
C VAL A 106 -11.93 4.42 -10.85
N LEU A 107 -11.78 3.36 -11.63
CA LEU A 107 -12.01 1.97 -11.22
C LEU A 107 -10.66 1.28 -11.08
N GLY A 108 -10.10 1.31 -9.86
CA GLY A 108 -8.79 0.73 -9.54
C GLY A 108 -7.65 1.52 -10.16
N ARG A 109 -6.64 1.91 -9.38
CA ARG A 109 -5.37 2.36 -9.93
C ARG A 109 -4.28 2.16 -8.90
N TYR A 110 -3.33 1.25 -9.17
CA TYR A 110 -2.10 1.22 -8.40
C TYR A 110 -1.36 2.53 -8.64
N LYS A 111 -1.15 3.29 -7.57
CA LYS A 111 -0.19 4.38 -7.58
C LYS A 111 1.12 3.70 -7.23
N GLN A 112 1.96 3.45 -8.25
CA GLN A 112 3.36 3.22 -7.99
C GLN A 112 3.86 4.54 -7.39
N LEU A 113 3.87 4.59 -6.05
CA LEU A 113 4.57 5.63 -5.30
C LEU A 113 6.01 5.66 -5.81
N HIS A 114 6.65 6.82 -5.69
CA HIS A 114 8.09 6.97 -5.89
C HIS A 114 8.78 5.72 -5.33
N ASP A 115 9.19 4.80 -6.22
CA ASP A 115 9.89 3.60 -5.81
C ASP A 115 11.26 4.15 -5.41
N PRO A 116 11.63 4.11 -4.12
CA PRO A 116 12.90 4.65 -3.66
C PRO A 116 14.05 4.03 -4.47
N GLN A 117 13.87 2.85 -5.06
CA GLN A 117 14.89 2.18 -5.85
C GLN A 117 14.93 2.60 -7.33
N THR A 118 13.95 3.36 -7.83
CA THR A 118 13.92 3.80 -9.25
C THR A 118 14.63 5.11 -9.54
N GLY A 119 15.21 5.76 -8.52
CA GLY A 119 15.66 7.15 -8.63
C GLY A 119 14.48 8.11 -8.88
N PRO A 120 14.75 9.42 -8.99
CA PRO A 120 13.76 10.36 -9.51
C PRO A 120 13.40 9.98 -10.95
N ASN A 121 12.25 9.34 -11.13
CA ASN A 121 11.66 9.27 -12.45
C ASN A 121 11.43 10.72 -12.91
N LYS A 122 12.03 11.16 -14.02
CA LYS A 122 11.87 12.52 -14.59
C LYS A 122 10.41 12.87 -14.86
N GLU A 123 9.53 11.87 -14.89
CA GLU A 123 8.09 12.06 -14.70
C GLU A 123 7.81 12.45 -13.26
N ASN A 124 7.89 13.77 -13.00
CA ASN A 124 7.42 14.50 -11.83
C ASN A 124 6.49 13.60 -10.97
N PRO A 125 6.85 13.18 -9.73
CA PRO A 125 6.05 12.24 -8.92
C PRO A 125 4.61 12.75 -8.66
N PHE A 126 4.35 13.99 -9.05
CA PHE A 126 3.11 14.71 -8.95
C PHE A 126 2.24 14.75 -10.22
N LEU A 127 2.76 14.42 -11.42
CA LEU A 127 2.07 14.71 -12.69
C LEU A 127 1.19 13.57 -13.26
N LEU A 128 1.12 12.40 -12.63
CA LEU A 128 0.42 11.25 -13.22
C LEU A 128 -0.76 10.71 -12.41
N ASN A 129 -1.64 11.56 -11.87
CA ASN A 129 -2.93 11.06 -11.35
C ASN A 129 -4.11 12.01 -11.53
N ALA A 130 -5.29 11.44 -11.82
CA ALA A 130 -6.56 12.20 -11.90
C ALA A 130 -6.99 12.83 -10.58
N THR A 131 -6.28 12.55 -9.48
CA THR A 131 -6.83 12.58 -8.12
C THR A 131 -5.91 13.25 -7.11
N GLY A 132 -4.82 13.89 -7.53
CA GLY A 132 -3.90 14.62 -6.65
C GLY A 132 -3.28 13.80 -5.52
N THR A 133 -2.39 14.43 -4.75
CA THR A 133 -1.94 13.94 -3.44
C THR A 133 -2.88 14.53 -2.39
N TRP A 134 -3.56 13.68 -1.61
CA TRP A 134 -4.52 14.11 -0.57
C TRP A 134 -3.81 14.60 0.70
N SER A 135 -2.70 13.96 1.04
CA SER A 135 -1.77 14.35 2.09
C SER A 135 -0.36 14.01 1.64
N PHE A 136 0.52 15.00 1.60
CA PHE A 136 1.91 14.78 1.20
C PHE A 136 2.65 13.87 2.18
N MET A 137 2.44 14.08 3.48
CA MET A 137 3.03 13.23 4.53
C MET A 137 2.56 11.78 4.47
N ASP A 138 1.27 11.52 4.22
CA ASP A 138 0.77 10.14 4.09
C ASP A 138 1.48 9.39 2.96
N GLU A 139 1.80 10.09 1.87
CA GLU A 139 2.53 9.55 0.73
C GLU A 139 4.02 9.28 1.05
N VAL A 140 4.73 10.27 1.59
CA VAL A 140 6.17 10.15 1.92
C VAL A 140 6.43 9.07 2.96
N TRP A 141 5.65 9.05 4.03
CA TRP A 141 5.82 8.07 5.11
C TRP A 141 5.04 6.78 4.86
N SER A 142 4.23 6.76 3.81
CA SER A 142 3.31 5.67 3.48
C SER A 142 2.49 5.26 4.71
N LEU A 143 1.84 6.20 5.40
CA LEU A 143 1.12 5.91 6.65
C LEU A 143 -0.14 5.06 6.40
N GLY A 144 -0.73 5.18 5.22
CA GLY A 144 -1.97 4.49 4.85
C GLY A 144 -3.19 5.13 5.51
N LEU A 145 -3.13 6.42 5.81
CA LEU A 145 -4.26 7.19 6.35
C LEU A 145 -5.27 7.46 5.24
N TRP A 146 -4.83 8.06 4.14
CA TRP A 146 -5.73 8.46 3.04
C TRP A 146 -5.94 7.36 2.03
N GLN A 147 -4.87 6.65 1.65
CA GLN A 147 -4.92 5.63 0.60
C GLN A 147 -4.60 4.25 1.17
N GLY A 148 -5.32 3.24 0.69
CA GLY A 148 -5.00 1.85 1.01
C GLY A 148 -3.63 1.47 0.45
N ARG A 149 -2.99 0.45 1.02
CA ARG A 149 -1.65 0.00 0.65
C ARG A 149 -1.59 -1.51 0.45
N THR A 150 -0.72 -1.95 -0.45
CA THR A 150 -0.25 -3.34 -0.47
C THR A 150 1.00 -3.45 0.42
N ASN A 151 0.87 -4.16 1.52
CA ASN A 151 1.91 -4.42 2.52
C ASN A 151 2.50 -5.84 2.34
N TRP A 152 2.65 -6.33 1.11
CA TRP A 152 3.41 -7.57 0.86
C TRP A 152 4.89 -7.38 1.17
N ASP A 153 5.37 -6.14 1.02
CA ASP A 153 6.64 -5.68 1.51
C ASP A 153 6.44 -4.55 2.50
N TYR A 154 6.71 -4.80 3.78
CA TYR A 154 6.52 -3.78 4.81
C TYR A 154 7.52 -2.64 4.67
N LEU A 155 8.72 -2.86 4.12
CA LEU A 155 9.71 -1.77 3.95
C LEU A 155 9.32 -0.82 2.82
N GLN A 156 8.64 -1.33 1.80
CA GLN A 156 8.27 -0.58 0.59
C GLN A 156 6.79 -0.81 0.26
N PRO A 157 5.86 -0.33 1.10
CA PRO A 157 4.44 -0.46 0.82
C PRO A 157 4.12 0.29 -0.47
N LYS A 158 3.20 -0.23 -1.28
CA LYS A 158 2.72 0.48 -2.47
C LYS A 158 1.31 1.01 -2.22
N SER A 159 1.07 2.26 -2.56
CA SER A 159 -0.28 2.83 -2.46
C SER A 159 -1.20 2.26 -3.55
N MET A 160 -2.42 1.90 -3.16
CA MET A 160 -3.49 1.43 -4.04
C MET A 160 -4.38 2.57 -4.55
N GLY A 161 -4.12 3.81 -4.10
CA GLY A 161 -4.95 4.96 -4.44
C GLY A 161 -6.35 4.90 -3.81
N LEU A 162 -7.24 5.75 -4.31
CA LEU A 162 -8.67 5.77 -3.99
C LEU A 162 -9.47 5.30 -5.20
N ILE A 163 -10.47 4.46 -4.97
CA ILE A 163 -11.42 4.00 -6.00
C ILE A 163 -12.74 4.73 -5.80
N GLY A 164 -13.28 5.30 -6.88
CA GLY A 164 -14.55 6.02 -6.84
C GLY A 164 -14.67 7.09 -7.92
N SER A 165 -15.61 8.00 -7.69
CA SER A 165 -15.87 9.14 -8.57
C SER A 165 -15.18 10.40 -8.03
N PHE A 166 -14.56 11.15 -8.94
CA PHE A 166 -13.86 12.39 -8.65
C PHE A 166 -14.45 13.50 -9.51
N PHE A 167 -14.87 14.57 -8.87
CA PHE A 167 -15.33 15.78 -9.51
C PHE A 167 -14.36 16.91 -9.17
N THR A 168 -13.61 17.37 -10.17
CA THR A 168 -12.57 18.37 -10.00
C THR A 168 -12.90 19.63 -10.79
N ILE A 169 -12.87 20.76 -10.10
CA ILE A 169 -12.95 22.10 -10.68
C ILE A 169 -11.57 22.73 -10.56
N GLU A 170 -10.98 23.12 -11.69
CA GLU A 170 -9.67 23.77 -11.71
C GLU A 170 -9.79 25.12 -12.42
N LYS A 171 -9.38 26.19 -11.74
CA LYS A 171 -9.40 27.55 -12.28
C LYS A 171 -8.18 28.33 -11.78
N ASN A 172 -7.31 28.70 -12.71
CA ASN A 172 -6.06 29.41 -12.43
C ASN A 172 -5.20 28.65 -11.42
N LYS A 173 -4.96 29.24 -10.23
CA LYS A 173 -4.19 28.64 -9.14
C LYS A 173 -5.06 27.86 -8.14
N TRP A 174 -6.36 27.72 -8.38
CA TRP A 174 -7.28 27.09 -7.44
C TRP A 174 -7.78 25.76 -8.02
N MET A 175 -7.79 24.70 -7.20
CA MET A 175 -8.38 23.41 -7.55
C MET A 175 -9.24 22.92 -6.40
N PHE A 176 -10.45 22.49 -6.70
CA PHE A 176 -11.36 21.85 -5.75
C PHE A 176 -11.71 20.45 -6.27
N THR A 177 -11.64 19.45 -5.41
CA THR A 177 -11.96 18.06 -5.73
C THR A 177 -12.94 17.48 -4.72
N LEU A 178 -14.07 16.98 -5.21
CA LEU A 178 -15.00 16.14 -4.45
C LEU A 178 -14.76 14.67 -4.85
N PHE A 179 -14.59 13.82 -3.86
CA PHE A 179 -14.50 12.37 -4.00
C PHE A 179 -15.68 11.69 -3.34
N LEU A 180 -16.29 10.75 -4.06
CA LEU A 180 -17.38 9.91 -3.58
C LEU A 180 -17.12 8.46 -3.96
N SER A 181 -17.29 7.54 -3.03
CA SER A 181 -17.21 6.11 -3.31
C SER A 181 -18.15 5.30 -2.43
N GLY A 182 -18.75 4.26 -2.99
CA GLY A 182 -19.39 3.17 -2.24
C GLY A 182 -18.52 1.91 -2.19
N LEU A 183 -17.30 1.98 -2.73
CA LEU A 183 -16.33 0.89 -2.82
C LEU A 183 -15.10 1.24 -2.02
N PHE A 184 -14.74 0.35 -1.10
CA PHE A 184 -13.59 0.47 -0.24
C PHE A 184 -12.69 -0.76 -0.44
N LEU A 185 -11.40 -0.50 -0.67
CA LEU A 185 -10.38 -1.53 -0.64
C LEU A 185 -9.51 -1.32 0.60
N PRO A 186 -9.51 -2.27 1.56
CA PRO A 186 -8.59 -2.21 2.68
C PRO A 186 -7.15 -2.47 2.24
N ASP A 187 -6.20 -2.17 3.13
CA ASP A 187 -4.81 -2.57 3.02
C ASP A 187 -4.73 -4.09 2.77
N GLN A 188 -3.92 -4.48 1.79
CA GLN A 188 -3.66 -5.87 1.47
C GLN A 188 -2.38 -6.31 2.18
N GLY A 189 -2.49 -7.22 3.13
CA GLY A 189 -1.36 -7.80 3.86
C GLY A 189 -0.82 -9.07 3.21
N PRO A 190 0.16 -9.73 3.85
CA PRO A 190 0.63 -11.04 3.45
C PRO A 190 -0.49 -12.09 3.52
N SER A 191 -0.39 -13.13 2.70
CA SER A 191 -1.32 -14.26 2.74
C SER A 191 -1.21 -15.00 4.08
N ILE A 192 -2.34 -15.34 4.68
CA ILE A 192 -2.41 -16.09 5.93
C ILE A 192 -3.27 -17.32 5.69
N GLU A 193 -2.78 -18.46 6.17
CA GLU A 193 -3.47 -19.74 6.14
C GLU A 193 -3.82 -20.15 7.58
N ILE A 194 -5.03 -20.69 7.75
CA ILE A 194 -5.49 -21.18 9.04
C ILE A 194 -5.88 -22.64 8.87
N GLU A 195 -5.06 -23.53 9.43
CA GLU A 195 -5.26 -24.96 9.37
C GLU A 195 -5.40 -25.52 10.78
N LYS A 196 -6.55 -26.15 11.05
CA LYS A 196 -6.83 -26.81 12.36
C LYS A 196 -6.57 -25.90 13.56
N GLY A 197 -6.94 -24.63 13.45
CA GLY A 197 -6.76 -23.64 14.51
C GLY A 197 -5.35 -23.06 14.64
N LYS A 198 -4.39 -23.48 13.82
CA LYS A 198 -3.05 -22.88 13.74
C LYS A 198 -3.01 -21.88 12.59
N VAL A 199 -2.41 -20.72 12.86
CA VAL A 199 -2.22 -19.66 11.87
C VAL A 199 -0.80 -19.75 11.34
N SER A 200 -0.64 -19.82 10.02
CA SER A 200 0.64 -19.87 9.34
C SER A 200 0.66 -18.91 8.15
N SER A 201 1.86 -18.55 7.71
CA SER A 201 2.08 -17.78 6.49
C SER A 201 3.45 -18.12 5.94
N VAL A 202 3.56 -18.08 4.61
CA VAL A 202 4.85 -18.14 3.91
C VAL A 202 5.56 -16.77 3.87
N SER A 203 4.89 -15.70 4.30
CA SER A 203 5.49 -14.37 4.30
C SER A 203 6.43 -14.20 5.48
N ARG A 204 7.63 -13.68 5.21
CA ARG A 204 8.56 -13.27 6.28
C ARG A 204 8.03 -12.14 7.16
N TRP A 205 7.04 -11.38 6.69
CA TRP A 205 6.43 -10.28 7.44
C TRP A 205 5.32 -10.75 8.38
N PHE A 206 4.98 -12.03 8.34
CA PHE A 206 4.00 -12.61 9.24
C PHE A 206 4.62 -12.92 10.60
N VAL A 207 3.96 -12.44 11.65
CA VAL A 207 4.26 -12.80 13.04
C VAL A 207 3.15 -13.73 13.50
N SER A 208 3.52 -14.96 13.86
CA SER A 208 2.55 -15.94 14.33
C SER A 208 1.97 -15.51 15.68
N PRO A 209 0.64 -15.55 15.86
CA PRO A 209 0.06 -15.34 17.17
C PRO A 209 0.50 -16.44 18.16
N GLN A 210 0.45 -16.14 19.46
CA GLN A 210 0.84 -17.10 20.50
C GLN A 210 0.00 -18.38 20.40
N SER A 211 0.65 -19.54 20.41
CA SER A 211 -0.05 -20.84 20.33
C SER A 211 -0.35 -21.45 21.70
N GLU A 212 0.28 -20.93 22.75
CA GLU A 212 0.12 -21.35 24.14
C GLU A 212 0.00 -20.14 25.05
N PHE A 213 -0.86 -20.23 26.06
CA PHE A 213 -1.00 -19.25 27.13
C PHE A 213 -0.80 -19.93 28.48
N ILE A 214 -0.23 -19.20 29.45
CA ILE A 214 -0.12 -19.69 30.83
C ILE A 214 -1.23 -19.03 31.66
N VAL A 215 -2.20 -19.84 32.10
CA VAL A 215 -3.31 -19.40 32.94
C VAL A 215 -3.29 -20.25 34.21
N PHE A 216 -3.22 -19.61 35.38
CA PHE A 216 -3.09 -20.30 36.69
C PHE A 216 -1.93 -21.32 36.72
N SER A 217 -0.77 -20.94 36.18
CA SER A 217 0.42 -21.81 36.06
C SER A 217 0.22 -23.08 35.23
N GLN A 218 -0.87 -23.19 34.48
CA GLN A 218 -1.11 -24.27 33.53
C GLN A 218 -1.01 -23.75 32.10
N LYS A 219 -0.45 -24.57 31.22
CA LYS A 219 -0.41 -24.28 29.78
C LYS A 219 -1.76 -24.59 29.15
N PHE A 220 -2.28 -23.62 28.41
CA PHE A 220 -3.47 -23.74 27.58
C PHE A 220 -3.09 -23.58 26.12
N GLN A 221 -3.58 -24.46 25.26
CA GLN A 221 -3.38 -24.34 23.82
C GLN A 221 -4.42 -23.39 23.23
N ALA A 222 -3.99 -22.45 22.39
CA ALA A 222 -4.88 -21.56 21.68
C ALA A 222 -5.23 -22.09 20.28
N PHE A 223 -6.52 -22.05 19.95
CA PHE A 223 -7.05 -22.42 18.65
C PHE A 223 -7.81 -21.24 18.04
N TYR A 224 -7.38 -20.84 16.85
CA TYR A 224 -7.91 -19.65 16.17
C TYR A 224 -8.94 -20.01 15.10
N TRP A 225 -10.10 -19.37 15.18
CA TRP A 225 -11.22 -19.55 14.26
C TRP A 225 -11.56 -18.24 13.59
N LEU A 226 -11.08 -18.03 12.36
CA LEU A 226 -11.41 -16.84 11.57
C LEU A 226 -12.82 -16.96 10.99
N LYS A 227 -13.74 -16.13 11.46
CA LYS A 227 -15.07 -15.98 10.91
C LYS A 227 -15.00 -15.04 9.70
N LYS A 228 -14.88 -15.64 8.52
CA LYS A 228 -14.80 -14.89 7.25
C LYS A 228 -16.05 -14.01 7.08
N PRO A 229 -15.91 -12.68 6.96
CA PRO A 229 -17.04 -11.82 6.68
C PRO A 229 -17.55 -12.05 5.26
N TYR A 230 -18.80 -11.70 4.99
CA TYR A 230 -19.28 -11.56 3.62
C TYR A 230 -18.47 -10.47 2.91
N LEU A 231 -17.99 -10.74 1.69
CA LEU A 231 -17.16 -9.80 0.92
C LEU A 231 -17.82 -8.42 0.80
N LYS A 232 -19.14 -8.38 0.60
CA LYS A 232 -19.91 -7.12 0.52
C LYS A 232 -19.76 -6.25 1.77
N ASN A 233 -19.64 -6.83 2.97
CA ASN A 233 -19.51 -6.06 4.22
C ASN A 233 -18.11 -5.46 4.38
N VAL A 234 -17.12 -6.04 3.69
CA VAL A 234 -15.73 -5.53 3.67
C VAL A 234 -15.61 -4.45 2.59
N VAL A 235 -16.13 -4.70 1.39
CA VAL A 235 -15.88 -3.86 0.21
C VAL A 235 -16.91 -2.73 0.07
N LEU A 236 -18.18 -2.94 0.42
CA LEU A 236 -19.22 -1.92 0.26
C LEU A 236 -19.26 -1.01 1.48
N ASN A 237 -18.35 -0.04 1.51
CA ASN A 237 -18.32 1.01 2.50
C ASN A 237 -18.22 2.38 1.82
N ASP A 238 -19.13 3.27 2.21
CA ASP A 238 -19.20 4.65 1.74
C ASP A 238 -18.01 5.48 2.22
N SER A 239 -17.51 6.32 1.32
CA SER A 239 -16.43 7.27 1.53
C SER A 239 -16.76 8.58 0.83
N VAL A 240 -16.52 9.69 1.52
CA VAL A 240 -16.59 11.04 0.96
C VAL A 240 -15.34 11.81 1.33
N ALA A 241 -14.79 12.56 0.38
CA ALA A 241 -13.69 13.46 0.66
C ALA A 241 -13.79 14.76 -0.15
N LEU A 242 -13.24 15.82 0.42
CA LEU A 242 -13.13 17.14 -0.17
C LEU A 242 -11.66 17.54 -0.13
N GLN A 243 -11.17 18.08 -1.24
CA GLN A 243 -9.83 18.65 -1.31
C GLN A 243 -9.92 20.03 -1.94
N PHE A 244 -9.16 20.93 -1.35
CA PHE A 244 -8.98 22.29 -1.79
C PHE A 244 -7.47 22.53 -1.94
N ARG A 245 -7.06 23.06 -3.09
CA ARG A 245 -5.67 23.34 -3.40
C ARG A 245 -5.52 24.75 -3.97
N PHE A 246 -4.47 25.42 -3.54
CA PHE A 246 -4.06 26.72 -4.06
C PHE A 246 -2.59 26.71 -4.49
N GLY A 247 -2.25 27.45 -5.53
CA GLY A 247 -0.88 27.61 -6.02
C GLY A 247 -0.47 26.59 -7.09
N SER A 248 0.82 26.60 -7.44
CA SER A 248 1.42 25.68 -8.41
C SER A 248 2.41 24.77 -7.71
N GLN A 249 2.48 23.50 -8.13
CA GLN A 249 3.49 22.56 -7.62
C GLN A 249 4.92 22.94 -7.97
N GLU A 250 5.09 23.82 -8.96
CA GLU A 250 6.40 24.31 -9.42
C GLU A 250 6.88 25.54 -8.63
N ASP A 251 6.06 26.06 -7.71
CA ASP A 251 6.34 27.23 -6.88
C ASP A 251 5.77 26.98 -5.47
N GLN A 252 5.09 27.96 -4.88
CA GLN A 252 4.34 27.81 -3.65
C GLN A 252 2.98 27.18 -3.89
N TRP A 253 2.62 26.25 -3.02
CA TRP A 253 1.31 25.62 -3.02
C TRP A 253 0.82 25.29 -1.61
N PHE A 254 -0.50 25.21 -1.50
CA PHE A 254 -1.23 24.86 -0.29
C PHE A 254 -2.27 23.79 -0.64
N ASN A 255 -2.43 22.80 0.22
CA ASN A 255 -3.42 21.73 0.10
C ASN A 255 -4.16 21.57 1.44
N LEU A 256 -5.49 21.56 1.39
CA LEU A 256 -6.37 21.26 2.50
C LEU A 256 -7.30 20.13 2.07
N ALA A 257 -7.33 19.05 2.84
CA ALA A 257 -8.18 17.91 2.54
C ALA A 257 -8.94 17.45 3.79
N TYR A 258 -10.20 17.04 3.60
CA TYR A 258 -11.03 16.41 4.61
C TYR A 258 -11.67 15.13 4.06
N ALA A 259 -11.74 14.06 4.85
CA ALA A 259 -12.44 12.84 4.47
C ALA A 259 -13.20 12.22 5.63
N TYR A 260 -14.31 11.57 5.28
CA TYR A 260 -14.98 10.59 6.11
C TYR A 260 -15.04 9.27 5.34
N LYS A 261 -14.27 8.27 5.78
CA LYS A 261 -14.07 7.00 5.06
C LYS A 261 -13.75 5.86 6.03
N PRO A 262 -13.77 4.60 5.58
CA PRO A 262 -13.24 3.49 6.35
C PRO A 262 -11.74 3.63 6.57
N VAL A 263 -11.25 3.21 7.73
CA VAL A 263 -9.81 3.08 8.00
C VAL A 263 -9.26 2.01 7.07
N ASN A 264 -8.16 2.30 6.37
CA ASN A 264 -7.61 1.38 5.37
C ASN A 264 -7.15 0.05 5.99
N GLN A 265 -6.62 0.09 7.20
CA GLN A 265 -6.16 -1.12 7.88
C GLN A 265 -7.32 -2.02 8.33
N THR A 266 -7.12 -3.31 8.15
CA THR A 266 -8.06 -4.32 8.64
C THR A 266 -7.86 -4.55 10.13
N TYR A 267 -8.96 -4.46 10.88
CA TYR A 267 -8.97 -4.78 12.30
C TYR A 267 -9.86 -5.99 12.58
N PHE A 268 -9.54 -6.67 13.68
CA PHE A 268 -10.27 -7.81 14.13
C PHE A 268 -10.74 -7.61 15.57
N LYS A 269 -11.94 -8.09 15.85
CA LYS A 269 -12.44 -8.27 17.21
C LYS A 269 -12.32 -9.74 17.58
N ILE A 270 -11.96 -9.98 18.84
CA ILE A 270 -11.70 -11.31 19.37
C ILE A 270 -12.76 -11.64 20.42
N ASP A 271 -13.30 -12.85 20.30
CA ASP A 271 -14.17 -13.48 21.29
C ASP A 271 -13.48 -14.77 21.76
N ASN A 272 -13.05 -14.78 23.02
CA ASN A 272 -12.32 -15.88 23.62
C ASN A 272 -13.25 -16.75 24.44
N SER A 273 -13.19 -18.06 24.24
CA SER A 273 -13.90 -19.03 25.05
C SER A 273 -12.93 -20.01 25.70
N PHE A 274 -13.05 -20.16 27.01
CA PHE A 274 -12.14 -20.99 27.81
C PHE A 274 -12.74 -22.35 28.08
N SER A 275 -11.99 -23.41 27.74
CA SER A 275 -12.35 -24.79 28.06
C SER A 275 -11.35 -25.38 29.06
N ILE A 276 -11.66 -25.26 30.36
CA ILE A 276 -10.81 -25.79 31.45
C ILE A 276 -10.52 -27.29 31.26
N ASN A 277 -11.55 -28.08 30.95
CA ASN A 277 -11.43 -29.53 30.77
C ASN A 277 -10.50 -29.93 29.62
N LYS A 278 -10.45 -29.11 28.55
CA LYS A 278 -9.61 -29.38 27.37
C LYS A 278 -8.24 -28.71 27.45
N LYS A 279 -8.01 -27.87 28.47
CA LYS A 279 -6.85 -26.96 28.55
C LYS A 279 -6.65 -26.20 27.24
N ALA A 280 -7.76 -25.68 26.70
CA ALA A 280 -7.80 -25.02 25.40
C ALA A 280 -8.52 -23.67 25.49
N ILE A 281 -8.04 -22.73 24.69
CA ILE A 281 -8.67 -21.42 24.45
C ILE A 281 -9.11 -21.41 22.99
N ASP A 282 -10.41 -21.35 22.77
CA ASP A 282 -10.99 -21.20 21.45
C ASP A 282 -11.22 -19.71 21.18
N THR A 283 -10.44 -19.16 20.24
CA THR A 283 -10.42 -17.75 19.88
C THR A 283 -11.15 -17.54 18.55
N ASN A 284 -12.36 -16.98 18.61
CA ASN A 284 -13.09 -16.58 17.42
C ASN A 284 -12.67 -15.17 17.00
N ILE A 285 -12.19 -15.05 15.76
CA ILE A 285 -11.72 -13.79 15.19
C ILE A 285 -12.77 -13.31 14.18
N TYR A 286 -13.27 -12.10 14.37
CA TYR A 286 -14.22 -11.47 13.45
C TYR A 286 -13.62 -10.21 12.85
N TYR A 287 -13.85 -10.01 11.56
CA TYR A 287 -13.52 -8.74 10.89
C TYR A 287 -14.34 -7.58 11.47
N GLN A 288 -13.69 -6.42 11.61
CA GLN A 288 -14.34 -5.18 12.01
C GLN A 288 -13.84 -4.01 11.14
N ALA A 289 -14.75 -3.41 10.37
CA ALA A 289 -14.49 -2.14 9.70
C ALA A 289 -14.62 -1.00 10.70
N PHE A 290 -13.62 -0.11 10.70
CA PHE A 290 -13.66 1.17 11.42
C PHE A 290 -13.83 2.29 10.39
N LYS A 291 -14.48 3.39 10.78
CA LYS A 291 -14.50 4.64 10.01
C LYS A 291 -13.70 5.70 10.74
N HIS A 292 -13.18 6.68 10.02
CA HIS A 292 -12.52 7.83 10.61
C HIS A 292 -12.85 9.12 9.87
N SER A 293 -12.69 10.23 10.58
CA SER A 293 -12.55 11.54 9.97
C SER A 293 -11.06 11.89 9.86
N LEU A 294 -10.64 12.37 8.69
CA LEU A 294 -9.29 12.83 8.42
C LEU A 294 -9.33 14.31 8.02
N ILE A 295 -8.39 15.09 8.52
CA ILE A 295 -8.11 16.42 8.00
C ILE A 295 -6.61 16.56 7.79
N SER A 296 -6.20 17.03 6.62
CA SER A 296 -4.80 17.22 6.25
C SER A 296 -4.57 18.61 5.69
N MET A 297 -3.46 19.22 6.09
CA MET A 297 -2.97 20.49 5.57
C MET A 297 -1.52 20.30 5.15
N ASP A 298 -1.19 20.70 3.93
CA ASP A 298 0.18 20.71 3.43
C ASP A 298 0.49 22.11 2.87
N PHE A 299 1.68 22.61 3.18
CA PHE A 299 2.25 23.81 2.60
C PHE A 299 3.59 23.44 1.96
N GLY A 300 3.74 23.71 0.67
CA GLY A 300 4.96 23.39 -0.07
C GLY A 300 5.52 24.57 -0.84
N LEU A 301 6.84 24.59 -0.96
CA LEU A 301 7.61 25.51 -1.77
C LEU A 301 8.56 24.70 -2.63
N LYS A 302 8.50 24.88 -3.95
CA LYS A 302 9.44 24.28 -4.90
C LYS A 302 10.13 25.37 -5.71
N ASN A 303 11.42 25.20 -5.95
CA ASN A 303 12.14 25.91 -6.99
C ASN A 303 13.04 24.90 -7.75
N ASN A 304 13.97 25.41 -8.55
CA ASN A 304 14.84 24.56 -9.39
C ASN A 304 15.88 23.75 -8.61
N ILE A 305 16.13 24.07 -7.34
CA ILE A 305 17.22 23.48 -6.54
C ILE A 305 16.68 22.79 -5.30
N PHE A 306 15.55 23.23 -4.75
CA PHE A 306 15.00 22.62 -3.55
C PHE A 306 13.47 22.51 -3.59
N THR A 307 12.97 21.53 -2.84
CA THR A 307 11.57 21.39 -2.48
C THR A 307 11.46 21.27 -0.98
N SER A 308 10.59 22.06 -0.35
CA SER A 308 10.24 21.91 1.06
C SER A 308 8.74 21.75 1.23
N VAL A 309 8.32 20.89 2.15
CA VAL A 309 6.91 20.69 2.49
C VAL A 309 6.76 20.54 3.99
N LEU A 310 5.80 21.27 4.56
CA LEU A 310 5.32 21.08 5.92
C LEU A 310 3.90 20.51 5.84
N SER A 311 3.66 19.46 6.60
CA SER A 311 2.41 18.71 6.57
C SER A 311 1.90 18.46 7.97
N VAL A 312 0.59 18.63 8.16
CA VAL A 312 -0.14 18.29 9.38
C VAL A 312 -1.33 17.43 9.00
N THR A 313 -1.55 16.33 9.70
CA THR A 313 -2.77 15.51 9.53
C THR A 313 -3.32 15.13 10.89
N GLN A 314 -4.61 15.32 11.07
CA GLN A 314 -5.33 14.84 12.24
C GLN A 314 -6.29 13.72 11.82
N GLU A 315 -6.30 12.67 12.62
CA GLU A 315 -7.19 11.54 12.50
C GLU A 315 -8.10 11.43 13.73
N SER A 316 -9.39 11.22 13.47
CA SER A 316 -10.38 10.92 14.50
C SER A 316 -11.16 9.66 14.14
N PRO A 317 -10.76 8.48 14.65
CA PRO A 317 -11.49 7.23 14.44
C PRO A 317 -12.83 7.22 15.17
N ASN A 318 -13.85 6.66 14.53
CA ASN A 318 -15.14 6.36 15.15
C ASN A 318 -15.07 4.96 15.73
N GLN A 319 -15.28 4.83 17.03
CA GLN A 319 -15.33 3.53 17.69
C GLN A 319 -16.71 2.90 17.45
N PRO A 320 -16.78 1.67 16.90
CA PRO A 320 -18.03 0.95 16.79
C PRO A 320 -18.53 0.57 18.19
N HIS A 321 -19.84 0.41 18.33
CA HIS A 321 -20.39 -0.25 19.52
C HIS A 321 -20.04 -1.74 19.46
N VAL A 322 -19.49 -2.26 20.55
CA VAL A 322 -19.02 -3.64 20.67
C VAL A 322 -19.54 -4.20 21.99
N PRO A 323 -19.99 -5.47 22.03
CA PRO A 323 -20.26 -6.16 23.28
C PRO A 323 -19.09 -6.06 24.28
N GLU A 324 -19.40 -5.90 25.57
CA GLU A 324 -18.40 -5.71 26.61
C GLU A 324 -17.43 -6.89 26.78
N ASN A 325 -17.85 -8.10 26.37
CA ASN A 325 -17.05 -9.31 26.47
C ASN A 325 -16.08 -9.54 25.30
N TRP A 326 -16.06 -8.64 24.30
CA TRP A 326 -15.19 -8.78 23.14
C TRP A 326 -13.97 -7.88 23.24
N ILE A 327 -12.82 -8.42 22.85
CA ILE A 327 -11.57 -7.66 22.78
C ILE A 327 -11.52 -6.96 21.43
N VAL A 328 -11.46 -5.63 21.45
CA VAL A 328 -11.42 -4.80 20.23
C VAL A 328 -10.26 -3.83 20.29
N PRO A 329 -9.51 -3.67 19.18
CA PRO A 329 -8.45 -2.68 19.12
C PRO A 329 -9.03 -1.28 19.26
N THR A 330 -8.50 -0.51 20.20
CA THR A 330 -8.83 0.90 20.37
C THR A 330 -8.00 1.74 19.41
N LEU A 331 -8.66 2.49 18.53
CA LEU A 331 -7.98 3.44 17.64
C LEU A 331 -8.00 4.83 18.29
N PRO A 332 -6.86 5.33 18.80
CA PRO A 332 -6.81 6.66 19.37
C PRO A 332 -6.92 7.73 18.28
N ARG A 333 -7.29 8.95 18.69
CA ARG A 333 -7.12 10.12 17.83
C ARG A 333 -5.63 10.38 17.64
N GLY A 334 -5.21 10.66 16.41
CA GLY A 334 -3.83 10.91 16.06
C GLY A 334 -3.63 12.31 15.49
N LEU A 335 -2.50 12.94 15.79
CA LEU A 335 -2.02 14.16 15.16
C LEU A 335 -0.60 13.90 14.64
N PHE A 336 -0.40 14.06 13.35
CA PHE A 336 0.83 13.75 12.64
C PHE A 336 1.39 15.04 12.06
N LEU A 337 2.67 15.31 12.29
CA LEU A 337 3.42 16.44 11.78
C LEU A 337 4.59 15.91 10.96
N SER A 338 4.83 16.46 9.78
CA SER A 338 5.97 16.09 8.95
C SER A 338 6.62 17.31 8.31
N ALA A 339 7.93 17.25 8.21
CA ALA A 339 8.74 18.16 7.43
C ALA A 339 9.52 17.37 6.37
N TYR A 340 9.52 17.89 5.15
CA TYR A 340 10.22 17.31 4.00
C TYR A 340 11.11 18.39 3.39
N PHE A 341 12.33 18.00 3.06
CA PHE A 341 13.28 18.84 2.36
C PHE A 341 14.02 18.00 1.34
N ALA A 342 14.07 18.48 0.10
CA ALA A 342 14.79 17.84 -0.99
C ALA A 342 15.66 18.85 -1.70
N LEU A 343 16.88 18.43 -2.04
CA LEU A 343 17.81 19.18 -2.89
C LEU A 343 17.96 18.46 -4.23
N ASP A 344 17.54 19.15 -5.28
CA ASP A 344 17.79 18.79 -6.66
C ASP A 344 19.16 19.32 -7.07
N LEU A 345 20.09 18.39 -7.25
CA LEU A 345 21.48 18.66 -7.62
C LEU A 345 21.73 18.38 -9.12
N GLU A 346 20.69 18.04 -9.89
CA GLU A 346 20.78 17.87 -11.35
C GLU A 346 21.43 19.10 -12.03
N PRO A 347 21.05 20.36 -11.70
CA PRO A 347 21.61 21.55 -12.35
C PRO A 347 23.12 21.74 -12.17
N TYR A 348 23.72 21.13 -11.14
CA TYR A 348 25.15 21.30 -10.82
C TYR A 348 26.06 20.22 -11.44
N HIS A 349 25.51 19.32 -12.27
CA HIS A 349 26.27 18.23 -12.90
C HIS A 349 27.01 17.31 -11.89
N LEU A 350 26.55 17.25 -10.64
CA LEU A 350 27.11 16.37 -9.62
C LEU A 350 26.70 14.91 -9.88
N PRO A 351 27.49 13.92 -9.38
CA PRO A 351 27.12 12.51 -9.42
C PRO A 351 25.85 12.18 -8.63
N ILE A 352 25.47 13.05 -7.69
CA ILE A 352 24.23 12.96 -6.92
C ILE A 352 23.18 13.82 -7.64
N GLU A 353 22.00 13.26 -7.86
CA GLU A 353 20.86 13.95 -8.47
C GLU A 353 19.90 14.49 -7.42
N LEU A 354 19.61 13.70 -6.38
CA LEU A 354 18.59 14.05 -5.39
C LEU A 354 19.03 13.65 -3.99
N LEU A 355 18.89 14.59 -3.05
CA LEU A 355 19.12 14.38 -1.62
C LEU A 355 17.86 14.78 -0.84
N ASN A 356 17.27 13.83 -0.11
CA ASN A 356 16.03 14.01 0.64
C ASN A 356 16.27 13.88 2.15
N PHE A 357 15.58 14.72 2.92
CA PHE A 357 15.50 14.67 4.38
C PHE A 357 14.03 14.77 4.79
N ASN A 358 13.57 13.80 5.57
CA ASN A 358 12.21 13.77 6.06
C ASN A 358 12.22 13.64 7.57
N PHE A 359 11.28 14.30 8.23
CA PHE A 359 11.00 14.15 9.66
C PHE A 359 9.51 13.90 9.87
N LEU A 360 9.16 12.97 10.77
CA LEU A 360 7.80 12.66 11.20
C LEU A 360 7.70 12.70 12.72
N TYR A 361 6.61 13.27 13.20
CA TYR A 361 6.25 13.26 14.60
C TYR A 361 4.75 12.97 14.75
N SER A 362 4.39 11.91 15.47
CA SER A 362 2.98 11.54 15.72
C SER A 362 2.60 11.62 17.20
N MET A 363 1.57 12.38 17.54
CA MET A 363 0.96 12.37 18.87
C MET A 363 -0.34 11.59 18.83
N PHE A 364 -0.61 10.79 19.85
CA PHE A 364 -1.90 10.16 20.05
C PHE A 364 -2.52 10.69 21.32
N ALA A 365 -3.80 11.08 21.24
CA ALA A 365 -4.56 11.38 22.46
C ALA A 365 -4.53 10.14 23.34
N ASP A 366 -4.31 10.35 24.66
CA ASP A 366 -4.17 9.28 25.64
C ASP A 366 -5.17 8.18 25.33
N GLN A 367 -4.64 7.03 24.94
CA GLN A 367 -5.40 5.80 25.04
C GLN A 367 -5.69 5.71 26.53
N LYS A 368 -6.90 6.10 26.95
CA LYS A 368 -7.43 5.65 28.22
C LYS A 368 -7.34 4.14 28.12
N ARG A 369 -6.27 3.57 28.69
CA ARG A 369 -6.12 2.13 28.85
C ARG A 369 -7.41 1.76 29.54
N LEU A 370 -8.26 1.01 28.84
CA LEU A 370 -9.45 0.45 29.47
C LEU A 370 -8.93 -0.17 30.77
N PRO A 371 -9.53 0.18 31.93
CA PRO A 371 -9.03 -0.23 33.22
C PRO A 371 -8.74 -1.72 33.15
N SER A 372 -7.49 -2.08 33.45
CA SER A 372 -6.98 -3.43 33.40
C SER A 372 -7.72 -4.27 34.44
N THR A 373 -8.88 -4.78 34.07
CA THR A 373 -9.62 -5.77 34.84
C THR A 373 -8.87 -7.09 34.77
N GLY A 374 -7.69 -7.20 35.40
CA GLY A 374 -6.97 -8.46 35.69
C GLY A 374 -6.53 -9.37 34.52
N GLU A 375 -6.98 -9.13 33.29
CA GLU A 375 -6.79 -10.03 32.13
C GLU A 375 -5.68 -9.59 31.17
N GLU A 376 -4.70 -8.83 31.67
CA GLU A 376 -3.58 -8.35 30.81
C GLU A 376 -2.75 -9.49 30.23
N HIS A 377 -2.74 -10.67 30.87
CA HIS A 377 -2.04 -11.87 30.41
C HIS A 377 -2.66 -12.52 29.17
N LEU A 378 -3.88 -12.14 28.79
CA LEU A 378 -4.61 -12.68 27.64
C LEU A 378 -4.77 -11.67 26.51
N LYS A 379 -4.13 -10.50 26.62
CA LYS A 379 -3.97 -9.60 25.48
C LYS A 379 -3.10 -10.34 24.47
N LEU A 380 -3.79 -10.96 23.51
CA LEU A 380 -3.23 -11.26 22.22
C LEU A 380 -2.63 -9.94 21.71
N ASP A 381 -1.31 -9.82 21.85
CA ASP A 381 -0.51 -8.77 21.23
C ASP A 381 -0.52 -9.01 19.71
N MET A 382 -1.71 -8.94 19.12
CA MET A 382 -1.90 -8.61 17.70
C MET A 382 -1.65 -7.12 17.47
N ASN A 383 -1.02 -6.45 18.45
CA ASN A 383 -0.63 -5.06 18.43
C ASN A 383 0.57 -4.87 17.49
N ILE A 384 0.46 -5.41 16.27
CA ILE A 384 1.29 -4.97 15.16
C ILE A 384 1.02 -3.48 15.07
N SER A 385 2.06 -2.71 15.35
CA SER A 385 2.00 -1.27 15.33
C SER A 385 1.29 -0.82 14.05
N ARG A 386 0.22 -0.03 14.23
CA ARG A 386 -0.56 0.52 13.12
C ARG A 386 0.34 1.24 12.12
N PHE A 387 1.33 1.98 12.59
CA PHE A 387 2.31 2.64 11.74
C PHE A 387 3.67 1.99 11.93
N ARG A 388 4.46 1.90 10.86
CA ARG A 388 5.86 1.43 10.98
C ARG A 388 6.70 2.37 11.82
N LEU A 389 6.42 3.66 11.71
CA LEU A 389 7.15 4.73 12.36
C LEU A 389 6.14 5.70 12.97
N TYR A 390 6.32 6.00 14.25
CA TYR A 390 5.56 7.03 14.96
C TYR A 390 6.32 8.36 14.95
N HIS A 391 7.58 8.31 15.37
CA HIS A 391 8.50 9.44 15.28
C HIS A 391 9.77 8.97 14.63
N GLY A 392 10.21 9.68 13.60
CA GLY A 392 11.38 9.25 12.88
C GLY A 392 11.91 10.29 11.92
N PHE A 393 13.10 10.01 11.41
CA PHE A 393 13.65 10.75 10.29
C PHE A 393 14.08 9.78 9.21
N SER A 394 14.21 10.27 7.99
CA SER A 394 14.82 9.52 6.92
C SER A 394 15.71 10.41 6.08
N VAL A 395 16.80 9.84 5.57
CA VAL A 395 17.69 10.46 4.60
C VAL A 395 17.79 9.57 3.38
N SER A 396 17.68 10.15 2.20
CA SER A 396 17.81 9.39 0.94
C SER A 396 18.71 10.13 -0.03
N VAL A 397 19.57 9.39 -0.73
CA VAL A 397 20.51 9.89 -1.72
C VAL A 397 20.34 9.08 -2.99
N TYR A 398 20.16 9.76 -4.11
CA TYR A 398 20.06 9.14 -5.43
C TYR A 398 21.15 9.68 -6.34
N SER A 399 21.87 8.77 -6.98
CA SER A 399 22.83 9.16 -8.00
C SER A 399 22.09 9.54 -9.28
N ARG A 400 22.70 10.45 -10.04
CA ARG A 400 22.36 10.61 -11.44
C ARG A 400 22.62 9.29 -12.16
N GLU A 401 21.82 9.03 -13.18
CA GLU A 401 22.08 7.98 -14.15
C GLU A 401 23.44 8.23 -14.84
N PHE A 402 24.38 7.30 -14.70
CA PHE A 402 25.71 7.36 -15.31
C PHE A 402 25.95 6.18 -16.25
N GLN A 403 26.81 6.36 -17.25
CA GLN A 403 27.12 5.31 -18.21
C GLN A 403 28.28 4.44 -17.71
N TRP A 404 28.07 3.14 -17.60
CA TRP A 404 29.10 2.13 -17.35
C TRP A 404 29.01 1.05 -18.42
N ASN A 405 30.06 0.88 -19.24
CA ASN A 405 30.08 -0.08 -20.35
C ASN A 405 28.89 0.07 -21.33
N ASN A 406 28.56 1.31 -21.72
CA ASN A 406 27.39 1.66 -22.56
C ASN A 406 26.03 1.27 -21.96
N GLN A 407 25.97 1.04 -20.65
CA GLN A 407 24.74 0.80 -19.91
C GLN A 407 24.50 1.92 -18.93
N SER A 408 23.24 2.27 -18.78
CA SER A 408 22.80 3.28 -17.83
C SER A 408 22.66 2.67 -16.44
N VAL A 409 23.28 3.30 -15.44
CA VAL A 409 23.30 2.82 -14.06
C VAL A 409 22.87 3.94 -13.12
N SER A 410 21.97 3.63 -12.19
CA SER A 410 21.64 4.53 -11.07
C SER A 410 21.76 3.80 -9.73
N LEU A 411 22.11 4.55 -8.70
CA LEU A 411 22.28 4.09 -7.33
C LEU A 411 21.32 4.83 -6.42
N GLY A 412 20.74 4.12 -5.47
CA GLY A 412 19.91 4.70 -4.42
C GLY A 412 20.32 4.20 -3.04
N LEU A 413 20.51 5.12 -2.10
CA LEU A 413 20.74 4.82 -0.69
C LEU A 413 19.66 5.51 0.14
N SER A 414 19.04 4.81 1.08
CA SER A 414 18.03 5.38 1.97
C SER A 414 18.19 4.83 3.37
N TYR A 415 18.13 5.69 4.37
CA TYR A 415 18.17 5.31 5.77
C TYR A 415 16.96 5.89 6.48
N TRP A 416 16.29 5.07 7.28
CA TRP A 416 15.13 5.45 8.08
C TRP A 416 15.39 5.08 9.53
N TYR A 417 15.01 5.94 10.46
CA TYR A 417 15.23 5.72 11.88
C TYR A 417 13.99 6.10 12.71
N SER A 418 13.58 5.20 13.60
CA SER A 418 12.57 5.44 14.62
C SER A 418 13.24 5.83 15.93
N ILE A 419 12.94 7.04 16.38
CA ILE A 419 13.43 7.58 17.66
C ILE A 419 12.93 6.75 18.86
N PRO A 420 11.62 6.43 19.01
CA PRO A 420 11.15 5.71 20.20
C PRO A 420 11.61 4.25 20.23
N GLU A 421 11.77 3.62 19.06
CA GLU A 421 12.16 2.21 18.98
C GLU A 421 13.68 2.02 19.00
N LYS A 422 14.45 3.11 18.82
CA LYS A 422 15.91 3.10 18.59
C LYS A 422 16.29 2.07 17.52
N GLY A 423 15.51 2.03 16.45
CA GLY A 423 15.67 1.09 15.35
C GLY A 423 15.66 1.82 14.02
N GLY A 424 16.32 1.25 13.03
CA GLY A 424 16.39 1.83 11.70
C GLY A 424 16.54 0.77 10.63
N TRP A 425 16.28 1.16 9.38
CA TRP A 425 16.60 0.32 8.23
C TRP A 425 17.39 1.11 7.20
N LEU A 426 18.39 0.44 6.62
CA LEU A 426 19.20 0.93 5.51
C LEU A 426 18.81 0.16 4.26
N SER A 427 18.46 0.88 3.20
CA SER A 427 18.16 0.34 1.87
C SER A 427 19.20 0.84 0.88
N ALA A 428 19.87 -0.07 0.20
CA ALA A 428 20.75 0.23 -0.92
C ALA A 428 20.17 -0.42 -2.19
N SER A 429 20.23 0.28 -3.31
CA SER A 429 19.68 -0.18 -4.59
C SER A 429 20.56 0.24 -5.74
N ILE A 430 20.58 -0.60 -6.77
CA ILE A 430 21.25 -0.37 -8.04
C ILE A 430 20.31 -0.77 -9.16
N GLN A 431 20.20 0.08 -10.16
CA GLN A 431 19.38 -0.15 -11.34
C GLN A 431 20.27 -0.10 -12.58
N TRP A 432 20.26 -1.18 -13.37
CA TRP A 432 21.03 -1.35 -14.59
C TRP A 432 20.12 -1.45 -15.81
N HIS A 433 20.23 -0.50 -16.73
CA HIS A 433 19.55 -0.52 -18.02
C HIS A 433 20.42 -1.23 -19.06
N ILE A 434 20.21 -2.55 -19.21
CA ILE A 434 20.98 -3.38 -20.16
C ILE A 434 20.59 -3.04 -21.60
N LYS A 435 19.30 -2.84 -21.83
CA LYS A 435 18.69 -2.42 -23.10
C LYS A 435 17.53 -1.48 -22.80
N PRO A 436 17.01 -0.72 -23.79
CA PRO A 436 15.90 0.20 -23.58
C PRO A 436 14.63 -0.43 -22.97
N HIS A 437 14.50 -1.76 -23.05
CA HIS A 437 13.36 -2.52 -22.55
C HIS A 437 13.69 -3.40 -21.35
N PHE A 438 14.97 -3.60 -20.99
CA PHE A 438 15.37 -4.51 -19.93
C PHE A 438 16.12 -3.76 -18.85
N ILE A 439 15.54 -3.78 -17.65
CA ILE A 439 16.10 -3.15 -16.47
C ILE A 439 16.33 -4.26 -15.44
N ILE A 440 17.55 -4.39 -14.95
CA ILE A 440 17.82 -5.20 -13.76
C ILE A 440 17.87 -4.26 -12.57
N LYS A 441 17.09 -4.55 -11.54
CA LYS A 441 17.19 -3.89 -10.24
C LYS A 441 17.76 -4.89 -9.25
N SER A 442 18.70 -4.47 -8.44
CA SER A 442 19.04 -5.21 -7.24
C SER A 442 19.14 -4.28 -6.04
N GLY A 443 18.98 -4.85 -4.86
CA GLY A 443 19.02 -4.06 -3.65
C GLY A 443 19.23 -4.90 -2.42
N VAL A 444 19.68 -4.25 -1.35
CA VAL A 444 19.89 -4.84 -0.04
C VAL A 444 19.16 -3.97 0.98
N ASP A 445 18.40 -4.61 1.86
CA ASP A 445 17.79 -3.95 3.01
C ASP A 445 18.31 -4.59 4.29
N ILE A 446 18.79 -3.76 5.21
CA ILE A 446 19.31 -4.15 6.52
C ILE A 446 18.46 -3.47 7.58
N ILE A 447 17.91 -4.24 8.52
CA ILE A 447 17.04 -3.77 9.60
C ILE A 447 17.77 -3.98 10.92
N GLY A 448 17.88 -2.93 11.73
CA GLY A 448 18.56 -2.99 13.03
C GLY A 448 17.75 -2.33 14.14
N GLN A 449 17.97 -2.79 15.36
CA GLN A 449 17.45 -2.17 16.57
C GLN A 449 18.53 -2.21 17.66
N ASP A 450 18.72 -1.10 18.36
CA ASP A 450 19.61 -1.05 19.52
C ASP A 450 19.05 -1.92 20.66
N SER A 451 19.94 -2.55 21.43
CA SER A 451 19.57 -3.41 22.57
C SER A 451 18.79 -2.68 23.67
N GLY A 452 18.84 -1.35 23.68
CA GLY A 452 18.09 -0.49 24.59
C GLY A 452 16.75 0.03 24.04
N GLY A 453 16.24 -0.53 22.94
CA GLY A 453 14.89 -0.26 22.43
C GLY A 453 13.84 -0.85 23.37
N SER A 454 12.91 -0.03 23.87
CA SER A 454 12.08 -0.39 25.03
C SER A 454 10.65 -0.84 24.68
N ASN A 455 10.33 -1.08 23.41
CA ASN A 455 8.95 -1.37 22.98
C ASN A 455 8.83 -2.76 22.34
N PRO A 456 8.58 -3.81 23.15
CA PRO A 456 8.27 -5.14 22.63
C PRO A 456 7.10 -5.10 21.64
N GLY A 457 7.18 -5.86 20.55
CA GLY A 457 6.14 -5.88 19.52
C GLY A 457 6.11 -4.66 18.59
N SER A 458 7.09 -3.75 18.74
CA SER A 458 7.30 -2.67 17.78
C SER A 458 7.81 -3.18 16.43
N PHE A 459 7.77 -2.33 15.39
CA PHE A 459 8.14 -2.76 14.03
C PHE A 459 9.56 -3.30 13.98
N PHE A 460 10.52 -2.58 14.56
CA PHE A 460 11.92 -3.03 14.55
C PHE A 460 12.15 -4.24 15.44
N ASP A 461 11.42 -4.39 16.55
CA ASP A 461 11.56 -5.58 17.40
C ASP A 461 11.10 -6.86 16.68
N LEU A 462 9.95 -6.76 16.00
CA LEU A 462 9.36 -7.89 15.26
C LEU A 462 10.18 -8.29 14.03
N TYR A 463 10.83 -7.34 13.37
CA TYR A 463 11.40 -7.56 12.04
C TYR A 463 12.91 -7.30 11.92
N LYS A 464 13.64 -7.09 13.01
CA LYS A 464 15.12 -6.91 13.01
C LYS A 464 15.93 -8.06 12.41
N GLN A 465 15.31 -9.21 12.14
CA GLN A 465 15.98 -10.35 11.50
C GLN A 465 15.60 -10.51 10.01
N ASN A 466 14.80 -9.59 9.47
CA ASN A 466 14.29 -9.66 8.11
C ASN A 466 15.16 -8.89 7.09
N ASP A 467 16.48 -8.97 7.26
CA ASP A 467 17.42 -8.50 6.24
C ASP A 467 17.15 -9.19 4.92
N ARG A 468 17.37 -8.49 3.80
CA ARG A 468 17.12 -9.09 2.49
C ARG A 468 18.00 -8.56 1.38
N ILE A 469 18.14 -9.41 0.37
CA ILE A 469 18.70 -9.09 -0.94
C ILE A 469 17.59 -9.28 -1.97
N THR A 470 17.46 -8.34 -2.89
CA THR A 470 16.49 -8.37 -3.99
C THR A 470 17.22 -8.37 -5.33
N LEU A 471 16.66 -9.09 -6.28
CA LEU A 471 17.05 -9.05 -7.69
C LEU A 471 15.76 -9.13 -8.51
N GLN A 472 15.52 -8.14 -9.35
CA GLN A 472 14.32 -8.02 -10.18
C GLN A 472 14.74 -7.79 -11.62
N LEU A 473 14.09 -8.48 -12.55
CA LEU A 473 14.20 -8.23 -13.99
C LEU A 473 12.90 -7.58 -14.47
N VAL A 474 12.98 -6.32 -14.87
CA VAL A 474 11.83 -5.56 -15.37
C VAL A 474 11.94 -5.46 -16.89
N TYR A 475 10.90 -5.92 -17.58
CA TYR A 475 10.75 -5.78 -19.03
C TYR A 475 9.67 -4.76 -19.35
N THR A 476 10.01 -3.71 -20.10
CA THR A 476 9.06 -2.67 -20.50
C THR A 476 8.63 -2.88 -21.95
N ILE A 477 7.37 -3.23 -22.15
CA ILE A 477 6.73 -3.28 -23.48
C ILE A 477 6.36 -1.84 -23.86
N LYS A 478 6.77 -1.40 -25.06
CA LYS A 478 6.40 -0.09 -25.59
C LYS A 478 5.14 -0.16 -26.44
#